data_AF-A0A6M4WP24-F1
#
_entry.id   AF-A0A6M4WP24-F1
#
_cell.length_a   1.000
_cell.length_b   1.000
_cell.length_c   1.000
_cell.angle_alpha   90.00
_cell.angle_beta   90.00
_cell.angle_gamma   90.00
#
_symmetry.space_group_name_H-M   'P 1'
#
loop_
_entity.id
_entity.type
_entity.pdbx_description
1 polymer ?
#
loop_
_entity_poly.entity_id
_entity_poly.type
_entity_poly.pdbx_seq_one_letter_code
_entity_poly.pdbx_strand_id
1 'polypeptide(L)'
;MAALTNGIYQISFTNEQLLTSVDARPGAPLMLLPQENGVHQGWKVTGKGGNAYTISLPDGLMHVSYDGDPDMHEPAILHLEPREWNLIPGEEPDTFQIAVVNAPMRLGLSLLRIYPPRVALAPEYGDRYQAWTFKNIG
;
A
#
# COMPACT_ATOMS: atom_id res chain seq x y z
N MET A 1 -4.00 -5.58 -20.68
CA MET A 1 -3.73 -5.51 -19.24
C MET A 1 -3.10 -4.16 -18.99
N ALA A 2 -3.80 -3.27 -18.29
CA ALA A 2 -3.31 -1.91 -18.09
C ALA A 2 -2.26 -1.93 -16.98
N ALA A 3 -1.00 -1.70 -17.36
CA ALA A 3 0.05 -1.44 -16.39
C ALA A 3 -0.21 -0.06 -15.78
N LEU A 4 -0.19 0.05 -14.45
CA LEU A 4 -0.23 1.34 -13.77
C LEU A 4 1.00 2.16 -14.21
N THR A 5 0.78 3.40 -14.63
CA THR A 5 1.86 4.32 -15.01
C THR A 5 2.67 4.75 -13.79
N ASN A 6 3.92 5.13 -13.98
CA ASN A 6 4.73 5.68 -12.89
C ASN A 6 4.26 7.10 -12.58
N GLY A 7 4.09 7.42 -11.30
CA GLY A 7 3.57 8.71 -10.85
C GLY A 7 3.28 8.75 -9.36
N ILE A 8 2.68 9.84 -8.90
CA ILE A 8 2.20 10.04 -7.54
C ILE A 8 0.69 9.75 -7.53
N TYR A 9 0.31 8.86 -6.62
CA TYR A 9 -1.03 8.36 -6.45
C TYR A 9 -1.53 8.61 -5.03
N GLN A 10 -2.80 8.95 -4.91
CA GLN A 10 -3.54 8.70 -3.69
C GLN A 10 -4.07 7.28 -3.74
N ILE A 11 -3.70 6.48 -2.75
CA ILE A 11 -4.09 5.08 -2.63
C ILE A 11 -5.19 5.01 -1.58
N SER A 12 -6.42 4.72 -1.98
CA SER A 12 -7.55 4.60 -1.05
C SER A 12 -7.98 3.15 -0.87
N PHE A 13 -8.46 2.84 0.34
CA PHE A 13 -9.12 1.62 0.71
C PHE A 13 -10.63 1.92 0.84
N THR A 14 -11.46 1.13 0.16
CA THR A 14 -12.94 1.24 0.17
C THR A 14 -13.47 2.66 -0.11
N ASN A 15 -12.77 3.45 -0.95
CA ASN A 15 -13.11 4.82 -1.38
C ASN A 15 -13.24 5.91 -0.28
N GLU A 16 -13.05 5.58 0.99
CA GLU A 16 -13.23 6.53 2.12
C GLU A 16 -11.95 6.78 2.92
N GLN A 17 -11.04 5.80 2.96
CA GLN A 17 -9.83 5.87 3.76
C GLN A 17 -8.60 5.84 2.86
N LEU A 18 -7.60 6.65 3.16
CA LEU A 18 -6.36 6.74 2.41
C LEU A 18 -5.25 6.02 3.15
N LEU A 19 -4.40 5.32 2.39
CA LEU A 19 -3.11 4.88 2.89
C LEU A 19 -2.33 6.11 3.34
N THR A 20 -2.00 6.15 4.62
CA THR A 20 -1.46 7.34 5.26
C THR A 20 -0.24 6.96 6.08
N SER A 21 0.83 7.74 5.94
CA SER A 21 1.88 7.80 6.94
C SER A 21 1.79 9.11 7.71
N VAL A 22 1.71 9.01 9.03
CA VAL A 22 1.75 10.18 9.93
C VAL A 22 3.19 10.66 10.13
N ASP A 23 4.17 9.82 9.84
CA ASP A 23 5.57 10.06 10.15
C ASP A 23 6.48 9.45 9.09
N ALA A 24 7.40 10.23 8.53
CA ALA A 24 8.33 9.78 7.50
C ALA A 24 9.57 9.09 8.07
N ARG A 25 9.48 8.43 9.24
CA ARG A 25 10.59 7.70 9.87
C ARG A 25 10.58 6.20 9.50
N PRO A 26 11.75 5.53 9.43
CA PRO A 26 11.79 4.08 9.26
C PRO A 26 11.11 3.38 10.44
N GLY A 27 10.35 2.32 10.15
CA GLY A 27 9.53 1.59 11.13
C GLY A 27 8.21 2.27 11.47
N ALA A 28 7.91 3.44 10.91
CA ALA A 28 6.62 4.09 11.14
C ALA A 28 5.48 3.24 10.53
N PRO A 29 4.44 2.88 11.31
CA PRO A 29 3.34 2.08 10.81
C PRO A 29 2.45 2.89 9.87
N LEU A 30 1.94 2.23 8.84
CA LEU A 30 0.96 2.78 7.92
C LEU A 30 -0.45 2.63 8.48
N MET A 31 -1.25 3.66 8.26
CA MET A 31 -2.61 3.77 8.78
C MET A 31 -3.58 4.08 7.65
N LEU A 32 -4.85 3.82 7.92
CA LEU A 32 -5.97 4.24 7.09
C LEU A 32 -6.67 5.41 7.75
N LEU A 33 -6.51 6.59 7.16
CA LEU A 33 -7.10 7.83 7.65
C LEU A 33 -7.89 8.50 6.53
N PRO A 34 -8.96 9.26 6.85
CA PRO A 34 -9.58 10.14 5.86
C PRO A 34 -8.57 11.18 5.35
N GLN A 35 -8.92 11.90 4.29
CA GLN A 35 -8.07 12.99 3.80
C GLN A 35 -7.82 14.03 4.89
N GLU A 36 -6.55 14.25 5.23
CA GLU A 36 -6.14 15.13 6.32
C GLU A 36 -4.92 15.96 5.92
N ASN A 37 -4.87 17.21 6.39
CA ASN A 37 -3.75 18.10 6.10
C ASN A 37 -2.61 17.84 7.09
N GLY A 38 -1.37 17.78 6.57
CA GLY A 38 -0.17 17.61 7.40
C GLY A 38 0.28 16.16 7.59
N VAL A 39 -0.37 15.20 6.94
CA VAL A 39 0.03 13.79 6.86
C VAL A 39 0.48 13.42 5.45
N HIS A 40 1.20 12.31 5.31
CA HIS A 40 1.67 11.82 4.02
C HIS A 40 0.65 10.84 3.41
N GLN A 41 -0.11 11.32 2.43
CA GLN A 41 -1.14 10.54 1.72
C GLN A 41 -0.89 10.44 0.20
N GLY A 42 0.19 11.05 -0.29
CA GLY A 42 0.66 10.90 -1.66
C GLY A 42 1.74 9.83 -1.72
N TRP A 43 1.60 8.90 -2.66
CA TRP A 43 2.49 7.75 -2.81
C TRP A 43 3.05 7.72 -4.21
N LYS A 44 4.38 7.77 -4.32
CA LYS A 44 5.06 7.56 -5.58
C LYS A 44 5.08 6.07 -5.89
N VAL A 45 4.46 5.69 -7.01
CA VAL A 45 4.43 4.33 -7.50
C VAL A 45 5.34 4.25 -8.72
N THR A 46 6.31 3.34 -8.68
CA THR A 46 7.29 3.15 -9.75
C THR A 46 7.32 1.69 -10.16
N GLY A 47 6.98 1.39 -11.41
CA GLY A 47 7.10 0.07 -11.99
C GLY A 47 8.57 -0.30 -12.23
N LYS A 48 8.94 -1.51 -11.83
CA LYS A 48 10.25 -2.13 -12.06
C LYS A 48 10.28 -3.03 -13.29
N GLY A 49 9.11 -3.36 -13.84
CA GLY A 49 8.94 -4.22 -15.02
C GLY A 49 7.93 -5.33 -14.76
N GLY A 50 7.13 -5.69 -15.77
CA GLY A 50 6.03 -6.64 -15.61
C GLY A 50 4.98 -6.09 -14.63
N ASN A 51 4.66 -6.88 -13.59
CA ASN A 51 3.69 -6.50 -12.54
C ASN A 51 4.37 -6.07 -11.22
N ALA A 52 5.69 -5.92 -11.21
CA ALA A 52 6.44 -5.52 -10.02
C ALA A 52 6.53 -3.99 -9.91
N TYR A 53 6.13 -3.47 -8.75
CA TYR A 53 6.09 -2.05 -8.43
C TYR A 53 6.70 -1.78 -7.06
N THR A 54 7.30 -0.60 -6.91
CA THR A 54 7.71 -0.07 -5.62
C THR A 54 6.81 1.10 -5.26
N ILE A 55 6.34 1.15 -4.02
CA ILE A 55 5.51 2.23 -3.48
C ILE A 55 6.35 2.97 -2.44
N SER A 56 6.48 4.29 -2.59
CA SER A 56 7.27 5.13 -1.70
C SER A 56 6.57 6.45 -1.38
N LEU A 57 7.09 7.17 -0.40
CA LEU A 57 6.77 8.59 -0.24
C LEU A 57 7.18 9.38 -1.50
N PRO A 58 6.63 10.59 -1.71
CA PRO A 58 6.90 11.40 -2.91
C PRO A 58 8.37 11.78 -3.07
N ASP A 59 9.12 11.87 -1.96
CA ASP A 59 10.56 12.11 -1.94
C ASP A 59 11.39 10.90 -2.46
N GLY A 60 10.81 9.70 -2.47
CA GLY A 60 11.48 8.46 -2.84
C GLY A 60 12.48 7.92 -1.81
N LEU A 61 12.47 8.42 -0.57
CA LEU A 61 13.38 7.99 0.48
C LEU A 61 12.81 6.86 1.34
N MET A 62 11.51 6.90 1.61
CA MET A 62 10.81 5.91 2.42
C MET A 62 9.86 5.09 1.57
N HIS A 63 9.94 3.78 1.70
CA HIS A 63 9.19 2.80 0.94
C HIS A 63 8.19 2.06 1.82
N VAL A 64 7.03 1.74 1.25
CA VAL A 64 6.05 0.85 1.89
C VAL A 64 6.64 -0.56 1.93
N SER A 65 6.76 -1.11 3.13
CA SER A 65 7.35 -2.42 3.41
C SER A 65 6.64 -3.08 4.60
N TYR A 66 7.13 -4.24 4.99
CA TYR A 66 6.88 -4.92 6.26
C TYR A 66 8.23 -5.35 6.84
N ASP A 67 8.27 -5.74 8.11
CA ASP A 67 9.49 -6.24 8.75
C ASP A 67 9.62 -7.76 8.59
N GLY A 68 10.84 -8.24 8.37
CA GLY A 68 11.14 -9.67 8.25
C GLY A 68 10.43 -10.41 7.09
N ASP A 69 9.96 -11.61 7.42
CA ASP A 69 9.25 -12.51 6.50
C ASP A 69 7.75 -12.16 6.42
N PRO A 70 7.09 -12.36 5.26
CA PRO A 70 5.68 -12.03 5.12
C PRO A 70 4.80 -12.96 5.97
N ASP A 71 4.26 -12.44 7.06
CA ASP A 71 3.33 -13.14 7.95
C ASP A 71 1.98 -12.42 8.04
N MET A 72 0.94 -13.17 8.42
CA MET A 72 -0.39 -12.64 8.66
C MET A 72 -0.37 -11.64 9.83
N HIS A 73 -1.02 -10.49 9.64
CA HIS A 73 -1.07 -9.39 10.61
C HIS A 73 0.23 -8.59 10.79
N GLU A 74 1.29 -8.91 10.05
CA GLU A 74 2.51 -8.11 10.07
C GLU A 74 2.19 -6.68 9.63
N PRO A 75 2.47 -5.65 10.44
CA PRO A 75 2.14 -4.28 10.10
C PRO A 75 2.90 -3.82 8.86
N ALA A 76 2.19 -3.10 7.99
CA ALA A 76 2.84 -2.35 6.94
C ALA A 76 3.53 -1.13 7.56
N ILE A 77 4.80 -0.95 7.25
CA ILE A 77 5.67 0.10 7.78
C ILE A 77 6.37 0.86 6.66
N LEU A 78 6.94 2.01 6.99
CA LEU A 78 7.94 2.67 6.14
C LEU A 78 9.33 2.07 6.37
N HIS A 79 10.07 1.88 5.29
CA HIS A 79 11.43 1.37 5.32
C HIS A 79 12.33 2.09 4.31
N LEU A 80 13.64 2.16 4.56
CA LEU A 80 14.59 2.81 3.65
C LEU A 80 14.84 1.98 2.39
N GLU A 81 14.80 0.66 2.53
CA GLU A 81 15.01 -0.24 1.40
C GLU A 81 13.71 -0.39 0.59
N PRO A 82 13.77 -0.24 -0.75
CA PRO A 82 12.61 -0.43 -1.59
C PRO A 82 12.18 -1.88 -1.58
N ARG A 83 10.90 -2.11 -1.26
CA ARG A 83 10.28 -3.42 -1.39
C ARG A 83 9.41 -3.47 -2.64
N GLU A 84 9.52 -4.59 -3.35
CA GLU A 84 8.72 -4.87 -4.53
C GLU A 84 7.37 -5.47 -4.14
N TRP A 85 6.34 -5.04 -4.85
CA TRP A 85 4.96 -5.45 -4.71
C TRP A 85 4.41 -5.84 -6.08
N ASN A 86 3.61 -6.89 -6.12
CA ASN A 86 2.86 -7.27 -7.30
C ASN A 86 1.53 -6.52 -7.30
N LEU A 87 1.33 -5.63 -8.28
CA LEU A 87 0.03 -4.96 -8.46
C LEU A 87 -0.85 -5.81 -9.39
N ILE A 88 -1.90 -6.39 -8.82
CA ILE A 88 -2.85 -7.23 -9.54
C ILE A 88 -4.13 -6.41 -9.77
N PRO A 89 -4.56 -6.19 -11.03
CA PRO A 89 -5.81 -5.45 -11.30
C PRO A 89 -7.02 -6.09 -10.60
N GLY A 90 -7.85 -5.25 -9.97
CA GLY A 90 -9.09 -5.66 -9.32
C GLY A 90 -10.28 -5.80 -10.29
N GLU A 91 -11.48 -6.07 -9.73
CA GLU A 91 -12.72 -6.16 -10.51
C GLU A 91 -13.20 -4.77 -11.01
N GLU A 92 -12.86 -3.70 -10.29
CA GLU A 92 -13.25 -2.32 -10.64
C GLU A 92 -12.13 -1.57 -11.39
N PRO A 93 -12.47 -0.62 -12.28
CA PRO A 93 -11.48 0.25 -12.91
C PRO A 93 -10.61 1.00 -11.88
N ASP A 94 -9.33 1.18 -12.18
CA ASP A 94 -8.36 1.88 -11.32
C ASP A 94 -8.15 1.24 -9.93
N THR A 95 -8.61 0.01 -9.73
CA THR A 95 -8.38 -0.75 -8.50
C THR A 95 -7.32 -1.82 -8.69
N PHE A 96 -6.46 -1.99 -7.67
CA PHE A 96 -5.38 -2.97 -7.66
C PHE A 96 -5.24 -3.59 -6.28
N GLN A 97 -4.94 -4.88 -6.24
CA GLN A 97 -4.44 -5.56 -5.05
C GLN A 97 -2.93 -5.39 -4.98
N ILE A 98 -2.42 -5.05 -3.80
CA ILE A 98 -0.99 -4.88 -3.56
C ILE A 98 -0.46 -6.17 -2.92
N ALA A 99 -0.07 -7.14 -3.76
CA ALA A 99 0.36 -8.46 -3.35
C ALA A 99 1.86 -8.52 -3.05
N VAL A 100 2.25 -9.36 -2.10
CA VAL A 100 3.65 -9.64 -1.76
C VAL A 100 4.26 -10.50 -2.86
N VAL A 101 5.50 -10.19 -3.27
CA VAL A 101 6.23 -11.00 -4.24
C VAL A 101 6.59 -12.36 -3.62
N ASN A 102 6.28 -13.46 -4.34
CA ASN A 102 6.56 -14.84 -3.92
C ASN A 102 5.92 -15.30 -2.60
N ALA A 103 4.88 -14.62 -2.11
CA ALA A 103 4.11 -15.06 -0.94
C ALA A 103 2.61 -14.84 -1.16
N PRO A 104 1.72 -15.72 -0.66
CA PRO A 104 0.27 -15.61 -0.81
C PRO A 104 -0.33 -14.58 0.18
N MET A 105 0.27 -13.38 0.22
CA MET A 105 -0.05 -12.28 1.12
C MET A 105 -0.24 -10.99 0.33
N ARG A 106 -0.98 -10.03 0.88
CA ARG A 106 -1.24 -8.71 0.30
C ARG A 106 -1.40 -7.65 1.37
N LEU A 107 -1.25 -6.38 1.02
CA LEU A 107 -1.64 -5.28 1.91
C LEU A 107 -3.15 -5.19 2.02
N GLY A 108 -3.63 -5.05 3.25
CA GLY A 108 -5.03 -4.82 3.55
C GLY A 108 -5.22 -4.17 4.92
N LEU A 109 -6.47 -4.08 5.32
CA LEU A 109 -6.84 -3.63 6.66
C LEU A 109 -6.33 -4.62 7.72
N SER A 110 -5.67 -4.12 8.75
CA SER A 110 -5.34 -4.93 9.92
C SER A 110 -6.62 -5.33 10.66
N LEU A 111 -6.83 -6.63 10.86
CA LEU A 111 -7.94 -7.15 11.67
C LEU A 111 -7.74 -6.91 13.17
N LEU A 112 -6.55 -6.49 13.57
CA LEU A 112 -6.30 -6.03 14.93
C LEU A 112 -7.04 -4.71 15.11
N ARG A 113 -8.06 -4.69 15.99
CA ARG A 113 -8.93 -3.54 16.28
C ARG A 113 -8.20 -2.41 17.04
N ILE A 114 -7.04 -2.00 16.54
CA ILE A 114 -6.20 -0.93 17.06
C ILE A 114 -6.62 0.36 16.35
N TYR A 115 -6.78 1.45 17.11
CA TYR A 115 -7.10 2.77 16.56
C TYR A 115 -5.88 3.70 16.58
N PRO A 116 -5.58 4.45 15.49
CA PRO A 116 -6.28 4.42 14.19
C PRO A 116 -6.12 3.08 13.46
N PRO A 117 -7.04 2.74 12.52
CA PRO A 117 -6.95 1.49 11.76
C PRO A 117 -5.61 1.40 11.03
N ARG A 118 -4.89 0.31 11.26
CA ARG A 118 -3.58 0.08 10.65
C ARG A 118 -3.69 -0.73 9.38
N VAL A 119 -2.67 -0.61 8.54
CA VAL A 119 -2.48 -1.48 7.38
C VAL A 119 -1.55 -2.62 7.78
N ALA A 120 -1.87 -3.83 7.35
CA ALA A 120 -1.09 -5.02 7.64
C ALA A 120 -1.14 -5.99 6.46
N LEU A 121 -0.25 -6.97 6.49
CA LEU A 121 -0.33 -8.12 5.61
C LEU A 121 -1.55 -8.97 5.95
N ALA A 122 -2.28 -9.33 4.91
CA ALA A 122 -3.45 -10.19 4.94
C ALA A 122 -3.28 -11.31 3.89
N PRO A 123 -3.85 -12.51 4.13
CA PRO A 123 -3.78 -13.59 3.15
C PRO A 123 -4.51 -13.24 1.85
N GLU A 124 -3.98 -13.72 0.73
CA GLU A 124 -4.51 -13.47 -0.62
C GLU A 124 -5.90 -14.10 -0.83
N TYR A 125 -6.17 -15.27 -0.22
CA TYR A 125 -7.47 -15.97 -0.27
C TYR A 125 -8.61 -15.27 0.52
N GLY A 126 -8.38 -14.03 0.96
CA GLY A 126 -9.36 -13.20 1.65
C GLY A 126 -10.33 -12.47 0.71
N ASP A 127 -11.06 -11.52 1.27
CA ASP A 127 -12.12 -10.79 0.58
C ASP A 127 -11.64 -10.09 -0.70
N ARG A 128 -12.22 -10.45 -1.85
CA ARG A 128 -11.94 -9.84 -3.17
C ARG A 128 -12.22 -8.34 -3.22
N TYR A 129 -13.02 -7.81 -2.29
CA TYR A 129 -13.34 -6.39 -2.17
C TYR A 129 -12.24 -5.56 -1.47
N GLN A 130 -11.14 -6.16 -1.05
CA GLN A 130 -9.96 -5.45 -0.53
C GLN A 130 -9.02 -4.99 -1.66
N ALA A 131 -9.58 -4.41 -2.72
CA ALA A 131 -8.81 -3.73 -3.74
C ALA A 131 -8.56 -2.28 -3.30
N TRP A 132 -7.39 -1.75 -3.66
CA TRP A 132 -7.01 -0.38 -3.41
C TRP A 132 -7.25 0.44 -4.66
N THR A 133 -7.88 1.61 -4.53
CA THR A 133 -8.10 2.51 -5.65
C THR A 133 -6.88 3.43 -5.80
N PHE A 134 -6.31 3.49 -6.99
CA PHE A 134 -5.14 4.32 -7.30
C PHE A 134 -5.58 5.55 -8.09
N LYS A 135 -5.73 6.69 -7.42
CA LYS A 135 -6.04 7.96 -8.06
C LYS A 135 -4.76 8.73 -8.34
N ASN A 136 -4.42 8.92 -9.62
CA ASN A 136 -3.27 9.72 -10.02
C ASN A 136 -3.47 11.19 -9.60
N ILE A 137 -2.45 11.80 -8.99
CA ILE A 137 -2.45 13.21 -8.55
C ILE A 137 -1.22 14.00 -9.01
N GLY A 138 -0.27 13.39 -9.76
CA GLY A 138 0.93 14.08 -10.24
C GLY A 138 2.01 13.18 -10.80
#